data_AF-A0A2N7CZ21-F1
#
_entry.id   AF-A0A2N7CZ21-F1
#
_cell.length_a   1.000
_cell.length_b   1.000
_cell.length_c   1.000
_cell.angle_alpha   90.00
_cell.angle_beta   90.00
_cell.angle_gamma   90.00
#
_symmetry.space_group_name_H-M   'P 1'
#
loop_
_entity.id
_entity.type
_entity.pdbx_description
1 polymer ?
#
loop_
_entity_poly.entity_id
_entity_poly.type
_entity_poly.pdbx_seq_one_letter_code
_entity_poly.pdbx_strand_id
1 'polypeptide(L)'
;MMIERIRREHGYMVRLLAILNRKLHLLEREEPINYSLIKEIVTYLTVHSEKVHHPKEDILYRYFIEHYGHQGTISNLEAEHHDLSEKTHDFLDIVEMILQDAVVPHEIFANRLSEFIRNQKQHLDLEEQSVLPLIDKMFSTEDWQVVEALWTDADDDPVFGDTIADRYKQLAERVRQNEFESV
;
A
#
# COMPACT_ATOMS: atom_id res chain seq x y z
N MET A 1 16.99 -7.62 6.50
CA MET A 1 15.95 -8.64 6.56
C MET A 1 14.75 -8.11 5.80
N MET A 2 14.29 -8.87 4.82
CA MET A 2 13.22 -8.50 3.89
C MET A 2 11.94 -8.14 4.63
N ILE A 3 11.58 -8.90 5.67
CA ILE A 3 10.42 -8.63 6.53
C ILE A 3 10.47 -7.25 7.20
N GLU A 4 11.65 -6.78 7.60
CA GLU A 4 11.82 -5.45 8.19
C GLU A 4 11.71 -4.34 7.13
N ARG A 5 11.97 -4.65 5.85
CA ARG A 5 11.68 -3.73 4.74
C ARG A 5 10.17 -3.65 4.56
N ILE A 6 9.49 -4.79 4.37
CA ILE A 6 8.02 -4.89 4.22
C ILE A 6 7.28 -4.16 5.35
N ARG A 7 7.63 -4.41 6.62
CA ARG A 7 7.02 -3.70 7.77
C ARG A 7 7.22 -2.18 7.74
N ARG A 8 8.39 -1.69 7.30
CA ARG A 8 8.57 -0.25 7.08
C ARG A 8 7.68 0.26 5.97
N GLU A 9 7.50 -0.54 4.91
CA GLU A 9 6.63 -0.21 3.79
C GLU A 9 5.17 -0.05 4.23
N HIS A 10 4.65 -1.03 5.00
CA HIS A 10 3.35 -0.93 5.64
C HIS A 10 3.20 0.34 6.49
N GLY A 11 4.23 0.68 7.27
CA GLY A 11 4.24 1.86 8.13
C GLY A 11 3.92 3.15 7.37
N TYR A 12 4.54 3.38 6.21
CA TYR A 12 4.24 4.57 5.42
C TYR A 12 2.97 4.44 4.57
N MET A 13 2.59 3.23 4.13
CA MET A 13 1.32 3.02 3.43
C MET A 13 0.14 3.38 4.34
N VAL A 14 0.18 2.95 5.60
CA VAL A 14 -0.81 3.33 6.62
C VAL A 14 -0.88 4.85 6.80
N ARG A 15 0.26 5.54 6.78
CA ARG A 15 0.28 7.02 6.87
C ARG A 15 -0.41 7.68 5.69
N LEU A 16 -0.20 7.19 4.47
CA LEU A 16 -0.87 7.69 3.28
C LEU A 16 -2.37 7.41 3.31
N LEU A 17 -2.78 6.22 3.76
CA LEU A 17 -4.19 5.88 3.97
C LEU A 17 -4.85 6.80 5.00
N ALA A 18 -4.13 7.19 6.06
CA ALA A 18 -4.63 8.15 7.05
C ALA A 18 -4.89 9.54 6.43
N ILE A 19 -4.03 10.01 5.52
CA ILE A 19 -4.25 11.27 4.79
C ILE A 19 -5.50 11.16 3.91
N LEU A 20 -5.67 10.06 3.18
CA LEU A 20 -6.86 9.82 2.37
C LEU A 20 -8.13 9.75 3.23
N ASN A 21 -8.08 9.13 4.41
CA ASN A 21 -9.20 9.08 5.34
C ASN A 21 -9.60 10.48 5.86
N ARG A 22 -8.63 11.37 6.09
CA ARG A 22 -8.94 12.79 6.38
C ARG A 22 -9.67 13.47 5.21
N LYS A 23 -9.27 13.18 3.97
CA LYS A 23 -9.95 13.71 2.77
C LYS A 23 -11.36 13.15 2.62
N LEU A 24 -11.57 11.87 2.94
CA LEU A 24 -12.89 11.28 2.99
C LEU A 24 -13.81 12.02 3.98
N HIS A 25 -13.33 12.33 5.18
CA HIS A 25 -14.15 13.08 6.16
C HIS A 25 -14.47 14.52 5.73
N LEU A 26 -13.58 15.18 4.98
CA LEU A 26 -13.88 16.48 4.38
C LEU A 26 -14.96 16.35 3.30
N LEU A 27 -14.86 15.34 2.44
CA LEU A 27 -15.88 15.02 1.45
C LEU A 27 -17.24 14.79 2.12
N GLU A 28 -17.32 13.94 3.14
CA GLU A 28 -18.56 13.64 3.88
C GLU A 28 -19.24 14.90 4.48
N ARG A 29 -18.49 15.99 4.66
CA ARG A 29 -18.98 17.30 5.15
C ARG A 29 -19.22 18.31 4.04
N GLU A 30 -19.15 17.87 2.78
CA GLU A 30 -19.22 18.71 1.58
C GLU A 30 -18.15 19.82 1.54
N GLU A 31 -17.01 19.59 2.18
CA GLU A 31 -15.88 20.52 2.17
C GLU A 31 -14.96 20.27 0.96
N PRO A 32 -14.34 21.33 0.41
CA PRO A 32 -13.50 21.20 -0.77
C PRO A 32 -12.26 20.34 -0.48
N ILE A 33 -11.94 19.45 -1.42
CA ILE A 33 -10.74 18.61 -1.38
C ILE A 33 -9.88 18.79 -2.63
N ASN A 34 -8.60 18.40 -2.51
CA ASN A 34 -7.67 18.38 -3.63
C ASN A 34 -7.62 16.98 -4.26
N TYR A 35 -8.35 16.79 -5.36
CA TYR A 35 -8.38 15.53 -6.11
C TYR A 35 -7.02 15.16 -6.71
N SER A 36 -6.18 16.13 -7.09
CA SER A 36 -4.83 15.86 -7.59
C SER A 36 -3.94 15.23 -6.52
N LEU A 37 -4.10 15.63 -5.25
CA LEU A 37 -3.40 14.97 -4.14
C LEU A 37 -3.90 13.54 -3.93
N ILE A 38 -5.21 13.29 -4.05
CA ILE A 38 -5.74 11.91 -3.99
C ILE A 38 -5.10 11.08 -5.11
N LYS A 39 -5.09 11.58 -6.35
CA LYS A 39 -4.43 10.91 -7.47
C LYS A 39 -2.96 10.61 -7.19
N GLU A 40 -2.20 11.59 -6.70
CA GLU A 40 -0.77 11.41 -6.37
C GLU A 40 -0.56 10.30 -5.35
N ILE A 41 -1.33 10.29 -4.25
CA ILE A 41 -1.23 9.28 -3.21
C ILE A 41 -1.59 7.90 -3.74
N VAL A 42 -2.75 7.77 -4.39
CA VAL A 42 -3.24 6.48 -4.87
C VAL A 42 -2.29 5.95 -5.94
N THR A 43 -1.83 6.78 -6.88
CA THR A 43 -0.84 6.38 -7.90
C THR A 43 0.46 5.90 -7.26
N TYR A 44 0.93 6.59 -6.21
CA TYR A 44 2.12 6.14 -5.49
C TYR A 44 1.90 4.77 -4.84
N LEU A 45 0.79 4.60 -4.11
CA LEU A 45 0.44 3.33 -3.48
C LEU A 45 0.38 2.21 -4.51
N THR A 46 -0.32 2.39 -5.64
CA THR A 46 -0.40 1.39 -6.71
C THR A 46 0.96 1.03 -7.28
N VAL A 47 1.71 2.02 -7.75
CA VAL A 47 2.97 1.79 -8.46
C VAL A 47 4.03 1.20 -7.54
N HIS A 48 4.09 1.66 -6.29
CA HIS A 48 5.04 1.14 -5.32
C HIS A 48 4.64 -0.26 -4.84
N SER A 49 3.35 -0.48 -4.57
CA SER A 49 2.84 -1.79 -4.17
C SER A 49 3.16 -2.86 -5.22
N GLU A 50 2.85 -2.60 -6.48
CA GLU A 50 3.01 -3.59 -7.56
C GLU A 50 4.45 -3.86 -7.97
N LYS A 51 5.31 -2.84 -7.91
CA LYS A 51 6.68 -2.97 -8.43
C LYS A 51 7.71 -3.32 -7.39
N VAL A 52 7.42 -3.02 -6.12
CA VAL A 52 8.42 -3.11 -5.05
C VAL A 52 7.91 -3.94 -3.89
N HIS A 53 6.72 -3.62 -3.39
CA HIS A 53 6.22 -4.21 -2.15
C HIS A 53 5.71 -5.65 -2.33
N HIS A 54 4.63 -5.85 -3.10
CA HIS A 54 4.03 -7.16 -3.32
C HIS A 54 5.02 -8.18 -3.90
N PRO A 55 5.94 -7.83 -4.82
CA PRO A 55 6.97 -8.77 -5.27
C PRO A 55 7.84 -9.36 -4.14
N LYS A 56 8.14 -8.59 -3.08
CA LYS A 56 8.86 -9.11 -1.90
C LYS A 56 7.99 -10.08 -1.11
N GLU A 57 6.72 -9.72 -0.91
CA GLU A 57 5.75 -10.55 -0.19
C GLU A 57 5.49 -11.86 -0.93
N ASP A 58 5.29 -11.80 -2.23
CA ASP A 58 5.11 -12.98 -3.09
C ASP A 58 6.31 -13.93 -3.02
N ILE A 59 7.54 -13.40 -2.89
CA ILE A 59 8.73 -14.25 -2.62
C ILE A 59 8.58 -14.99 -1.29
N LEU A 60 8.20 -14.29 -0.22
CA LEU A 60 8.01 -14.90 1.10
C LEU A 60 6.86 -15.91 1.11
N TYR A 61 5.73 -15.58 0.47
CA TYR A 61 4.53 -16.40 0.44
C TYR A 61 4.75 -17.70 -0.33
N ARG A 62 5.36 -17.64 -1.52
CA ARG A 62 5.70 -18.84 -2.29
C ARG A 62 6.67 -19.74 -1.55
N TYR A 63 7.73 -19.16 -0.98
CA TYR A 63 8.70 -19.93 -0.20
C TYR A 63 8.03 -20.60 1.01
N PHE A 64 7.20 -19.86 1.75
CA PHE A 64 6.46 -20.42 2.88
C PHE A 64 5.54 -21.56 2.45
N ILE A 65 4.76 -21.39 1.38
CA ILE A 65 3.83 -22.43 0.91
C ILE A 65 4.61 -23.69 0.48
N GLU A 66 5.72 -23.54 -0.23
CA GLU A 66 6.55 -24.65 -0.71
C GLU A 66 7.19 -25.44 0.44
N HIS A 67 7.71 -24.76 1.46
CA HIS A 67 8.52 -25.38 2.51
C HIS A 67 7.75 -25.65 3.82
N TYR A 68 6.73 -24.84 4.11
CA TYR A 68 6.01 -24.81 5.39
C TYR A 68 4.48 -24.95 5.24
N GLY A 69 3.95 -25.07 4.01
CA GLY A 69 2.50 -25.16 3.76
C GLY A 69 1.78 -26.33 4.45
N HIS A 70 2.53 -27.34 4.91
CA HIS A 70 1.98 -28.45 5.71
C HIS A 70 1.92 -28.16 7.22
N GLN A 71 2.56 -27.09 7.70
CA GLN A 71 2.65 -26.68 9.11
C GLN A 71 1.77 -25.45 9.42
N GLY A 72 1.34 -24.74 8.39
CA GLY A 72 0.42 -23.61 8.46
C GLY A 72 -0.10 -23.27 7.07
N THR A 73 -1.28 -22.66 7.01
CA THR A 73 -1.87 -22.22 5.74
C THR A 73 -1.90 -20.70 5.75
N ILE A 74 -1.27 -20.09 4.74
CA ILE A 74 -1.46 -18.68 4.41
C ILE A 74 -2.58 -18.63 3.37
N SER A 75 -3.46 -17.64 3.44
CA SER A 75 -4.44 -17.36 2.39
C SER A 75 -3.74 -17.16 1.05
N ASN A 76 -4.44 -17.31 -0.08
CA ASN A 76 -3.84 -17.02 -1.38
C ASN A 76 -3.70 -15.50 -1.59
N LEU A 77 -2.73 -14.89 -0.91
CA LEU A 77 -2.50 -13.44 -0.88
C LEU A 77 -2.04 -12.91 -2.24
N GLU A 78 -1.36 -13.71 -3.08
CA GLU A 78 -1.03 -13.30 -4.45
C GLU A 78 -2.29 -12.98 -5.26
N ALA A 79 -3.35 -13.77 -5.12
CA ALA A 79 -4.63 -13.48 -5.76
C ALA A 79 -5.30 -12.23 -5.18
N GLU A 80 -5.10 -11.97 -3.89
CA GLU A 80 -5.56 -10.74 -3.24
C GLU A 80 -4.82 -9.51 -3.76
N HIS A 81 -3.50 -9.60 -4.01
CA HIS A 81 -2.71 -8.53 -4.64
C HIS A 81 -3.26 -8.16 -6.01
N HIS A 82 -3.63 -9.15 -6.82
CA HIS A 82 -4.23 -8.91 -8.13
C HIS A 82 -5.60 -8.23 -8.04
N ASP A 83 -6.50 -8.72 -7.19
CA ASP A 83 -7.82 -8.11 -6.97
C ASP A 83 -7.72 -6.68 -6.42
N LEU A 84 -6.76 -6.45 -5.51
CA LEU A 84 -6.50 -5.13 -4.94
C LEU A 84 -5.95 -4.15 -5.99
N SER A 85 -5.05 -4.62 -6.85
CA SER A 85 -4.54 -3.85 -7.99
C SER A 85 -5.65 -3.45 -8.96
N GLU A 86 -6.52 -4.39 -9.37
CA GLU A 86 -7.64 -4.10 -10.27
C GLU A 86 -8.58 -3.05 -9.69
N LYS A 87 -9.01 -3.24 -8.43
CA LYS A 87 -9.89 -2.27 -7.73
C LYS A 87 -9.24 -0.90 -7.58
N THR A 88 -7.94 -0.85 -7.39
CA THR A 88 -7.20 0.40 -7.26
C THR A 88 -7.11 1.14 -8.59
N HIS A 89 -6.90 0.43 -9.70
CA HIS A 89 -6.92 1.01 -11.04
C HIS A 89 -8.31 1.54 -11.40
N ASP A 90 -9.37 0.79 -11.11
CA ASP A 90 -10.75 1.25 -11.29
C ASP A 90 -11.03 2.54 -10.50
N PHE A 91 -10.49 2.66 -9.28
CA PHE A 91 -10.62 3.88 -8.49
C PHE A 91 -9.82 5.05 -9.09
N LEU A 92 -8.59 4.81 -9.58
CA LEU A 92 -7.78 5.82 -10.26
C LEU A 92 -8.48 6.38 -11.49
N ASP A 93 -9.16 5.53 -12.27
CA ASP A 93 -9.92 5.97 -13.44
C ASP A 93 -11.04 6.96 -13.05
N ILE A 94 -11.72 6.72 -11.93
CA ILE A 94 -12.74 7.65 -11.41
C ILE A 94 -12.10 8.99 -11.00
N VAL A 95 -10.93 8.95 -10.35
CA VAL A 95 -10.20 10.18 -9.98
C VAL A 95 -9.77 10.95 -11.23
N GLU A 96 -9.30 10.25 -12.27
CA GLU A 96 -8.91 10.86 -13.55
C GLU A 96 -10.10 11.51 -14.25
N MET A 97 -11.25 10.85 -14.28
CA MET A 97 -12.49 11.42 -14.82
C MET A 97 -12.83 12.77 -14.17
N ILE A 98 -12.75 12.86 -12.84
CA ILE A 98 -13.02 14.12 -12.10
C ILE A 98 -12.01 15.20 -12.49
N LEU A 99 -10.73 14.85 -12.60
CA LEU A 99 -9.67 15.78 -13.01
C LEU A 99 -9.78 16.24 -14.47
N GLN A 100 -10.52 15.50 -15.29
CA GLN A 100 -10.88 15.83 -16.67
C GLN A 100 -12.28 16.46 -16.78
N ASP A 101 -12.77 17.08 -15.70
CA ASP A 101 -14.05 17.80 -15.61
C ASP A 101 -15.31 16.93 -15.83
N ALA A 102 -15.21 15.60 -15.68
CA ALA A 102 -16.39 14.74 -15.69
C ALA A 102 -17.20 14.92 -14.39
N VAL A 103 -18.52 14.92 -14.54
CA VAL A 103 -19.44 15.01 -13.38
C VAL A 103 -19.59 13.63 -12.74
N VAL A 104 -18.95 13.44 -11.59
CA VAL A 104 -19.12 12.26 -10.74
C VAL A 104 -19.96 12.64 -9.51
N PRO A 105 -21.06 11.92 -9.21
CA PRO A 105 -21.83 12.17 -8.00
C PRO A 105 -20.96 12.03 -6.74
N HIS A 106 -21.08 13.01 -5.85
CA HIS A 106 -20.27 13.11 -4.64
C HIS A 106 -20.30 11.82 -3.78
N GLU A 107 -21.49 11.26 -3.55
CA GLU A 107 -21.64 10.01 -2.79
C GLU A 107 -20.96 8.81 -3.46
N ILE A 108 -20.95 8.75 -4.79
CA ILE A 108 -20.27 7.67 -5.53
C ILE A 108 -18.76 7.76 -5.29
N PHE A 109 -18.20 8.96 -5.41
CA PHE A 109 -16.77 9.16 -5.17
C PHE A 109 -16.37 8.85 -3.73
N ALA A 110 -17.13 9.37 -2.75
CA ALA A 110 -16.87 9.12 -1.33
C ALA A 110 -16.93 7.62 -0.99
N ASN A 111 -17.93 6.89 -1.50
CA ASN A 111 -18.03 5.45 -1.31
C ASN A 111 -16.84 4.69 -1.91
N ARG A 112 -16.38 5.08 -3.09
CA ARG A 112 -15.22 4.46 -3.75
C ARG A 112 -13.91 4.73 -3.02
N LEU A 113 -13.71 5.96 -2.54
CA LEU A 113 -12.56 6.30 -1.70
C LEU A 113 -12.57 5.53 -0.37
N SER A 114 -13.73 5.42 0.27
CA SER A 114 -13.91 4.63 1.50
C SER A 114 -13.62 3.15 1.29
N GLU A 115 -14.12 2.58 0.19
CA GLU A 115 -13.85 1.20 -0.22
C GLU A 115 -12.37 0.95 -0.47
N PHE A 116 -11.70 1.84 -1.21
CA PHE A 116 -10.24 1.78 -1.43
C PHE A 116 -9.47 1.75 -0.11
N ILE A 117 -9.73 2.72 0.79
CA ILE A 117 -9.04 2.81 2.09
C ILE A 117 -9.26 1.54 2.91
N ARG A 118 -10.50 1.05 2.96
CA ARG A 118 -10.86 -0.15 3.73
C ARG A 118 -10.16 -1.39 3.18
N ASN A 119 -10.16 -1.60 1.88
CA ASN A 119 -9.57 -2.78 1.26
C ASN A 119 -8.05 -2.80 1.50
N GLN A 120 -7.35 -1.68 1.26
CA GLN A 120 -5.92 -1.58 1.55
C GLN A 120 -5.62 -1.84 3.04
N LYS A 121 -6.41 -1.28 3.94
CA LYS A 121 -6.19 -1.46 5.38
C LYS A 121 -6.43 -2.91 5.83
N GLN A 122 -7.49 -3.54 5.35
CA GLN A 122 -7.81 -4.94 5.66
C GLN A 122 -6.72 -5.89 5.19
N HIS A 123 -6.18 -5.62 4.01
CA HIS A 123 -5.04 -6.36 3.47
C HIS A 123 -3.80 -6.24 4.37
N LEU A 124 -3.36 -5.02 4.67
CA LEU A 124 -2.22 -4.77 5.58
C LEU A 124 -2.43 -5.37 6.98
N ASP A 125 -3.65 -5.28 7.52
CA ASP A 125 -3.99 -5.85 8.83
C ASP A 125 -3.91 -7.39 8.81
N LEU A 126 -4.34 -8.04 7.73
CA LEU A 126 -4.22 -9.49 7.58
C LEU A 126 -2.76 -9.92 7.59
N GLU A 127 -1.91 -9.20 6.85
CA GLU A 127 -0.50 -9.52 6.73
C GLU A 127 0.24 -9.34 8.05
N GLU A 128 0.11 -8.17 8.68
CA GLU A 128 0.79 -7.84 9.93
C GLU A 128 0.33 -8.68 11.12
N GLN A 129 -0.96 -9.04 11.18
CA GLN A 129 -1.52 -9.74 12.34
C GLN A 129 -1.45 -11.27 12.21
N SER A 130 -1.43 -11.79 10.98
CA SER A 130 -1.55 -13.24 10.75
C SER A 130 -0.38 -13.83 9.97
N VAL A 131 0.00 -13.19 8.86
CA VAL A 131 0.88 -13.79 7.85
C VAL A 131 2.35 -13.61 8.20
N LEU A 132 2.79 -12.36 8.33
CA LEU A 132 4.19 -12.03 8.64
C LEU A 132 4.63 -12.63 9.98
N PRO A 133 3.84 -12.61 11.08
CA PRO A 133 4.22 -13.28 12.32
C PRO A 133 4.41 -14.78 12.18
N LEU A 134 3.62 -15.45 11.32
CA LEU A 134 3.77 -16.88 11.06
C LEU A 134 5.06 -17.16 10.30
N ILE A 135 5.37 -16.37 9.26
CA ILE A 135 6.62 -16.50 8.49
C ILE A 135 7.83 -16.26 9.40
N ASP A 136 7.83 -15.18 10.18
CA ASP A 136 8.90 -14.79 11.11
C ASP A 136 9.20 -15.87 12.15
N LYS A 137 8.15 -16.56 12.63
CA LYS A 137 8.28 -17.65 13.59
C LYS A 137 8.86 -18.93 12.97
N MET A 138 8.58 -19.18 11.70
CA MET A 138 8.85 -20.47 11.06
C MET A 138 10.18 -20.48 10.30
N PHE A 139 10.54 -19.37 9.66
CA PHE A 139 11.76 -19.29 8.85
C PHE A 139 13.00 -19.40 9.73
N SER A 140 13.94 -20.26 9.30
CA SER A 140 15.29 -20.27 9.85
C SER A 140 16.14 -19.13 9.28
N THR A 141 17.35 -18.96 9.81
CA THR A 141 18.33 -18.02 9.27
C THR A 141 18.65 -18.31 7.80
N GLU A 142 18.75 -19.59 7.45
CA GLU A 142 19.03 -20.04 6.09
C GLU A 142 17.88 -19.72 5.14
N ASP A 143 16.62 -19.92 5.56
CA ASP A 143 15.46 -19.55 4.75
C ASP A 143 15.45 -18.05 4.44
N TRP A 144 15.73 -17.22 5.46
CA TRP A 144 15.86 -15.77 5.29
C TRP A 144 16.96 -15.39 4.30
N GLN A 145 18.08 -16.10 4.30
CA GLN A 145 19.16 -15.88 3.33
C GLN A 145 18.72 -16.22 1.90
N VAL A 146 17.94 -17.29 1.73
CA VAL A 146 17.43 -17.69 0.41
C VAL A 146 16.47 -16.63 -0.14
N VAL A 147 15.45 -16.24 0.62
CA VAL A 147 14.46 -15.25 0.15
C VAL A 147 15.08 -13.87 -0.08
N GLU A 148 16.04 -13.44 0.74
CA GLU A 148 16.78 -12.19 0.50
C GLU A 148 17.60 -12.24 -0.79
N ALA A 149 18.19 -13.40 -1.13
CA ALA A 149 18.94 -13.56 -2.36
C ALA A 149 18.05 -13.58 -3.63
N LEU A 150 16.75 -13.87 -3.49
CA LEU A 150 15.80 -13.82 -4.59
C LEU A 150 15.39 -12.39 -4.96
N TRP A 151 15.47 -11.44 -4.02
CA TRP A 151 15.22 -10.04 -4.30
C TRP A 151 16.46 -9.36 -4.87
N THR A 152 16.38 -8.98 -6.14
CA THR A 152 17.51 -8.38 -6.88
C THR A 152 17.28 -6.92 -7.28
N ASP A 153 16.07 -6.42 -7.08
CA ASP A 153 15.69 -5.06 -7.42
C ASP A 153 16.13 -4.06 -6.34
N ALA A 154 16.23 -2.79 -6.73
CA ALA A 154 16.58 -1.71 -5.81
C ALA A 154 15.41 -1.40 -4.86
N ASP A 155 15.73 -1.11 -3.60
CA ASP A 155 14.76 -0.65 -2.59
C ASP A 155 14.58 0.88 -2.58
N ASP A 156 14.87 1.55 -3.70
CA ASP A 156 14.81 3.01 -3.79
C ASP A 156 13.35 3.48 -3.71
N ASP A 157 12.88 3.72 -2.48
CA ASP A 157 11.57 4.28 -2.21
C ASP A 157 11.56 5.77 -2.59
N PRO A 158 10.73 6.17 -3.57
CA PRO A 158 10.84 7.49 -4.16
C PRO A 158 10.13 8.59 -3.32
N VAL A 159 9.46 8.24 -2.21
CA VAL A 159 8.77 9.17 -1.29
C VAL A 159 9.35 9.15 0.14
N PHE A 160 9.85 8.01 0.60
CA PHE A 160 10.30 7.77 1.98
C PHE A 160 11.75 7.29 2.08
N GLY A 161 12.42 7.02 0.96
CA GLY A 161 13.84 6.65 0.93
C GLY A 161 14.78 7.83 1.24
N ASP A 162 16.09 7.53 1.28
CA ASP A 162 17.12 8.54 1.55
C ASP A 162 17.19 9.63 0.45
N THR A 163 16.82 9.26 -0.77
CA THR A 163 16.75 10.18 -1.92
C THR A 163 15.33 10.24 -2.47
N ILE A 164 14.65 11.36 -2.23
CA ILE A 164 13.30 11.58 -2.74
C ILE A 164 13.34 11.92 -4.22
N ALA A 165 12.63 11.15 -5.04
CA ALA A 165 12.53 11.41 -6.47
C ALA A 165 11.81 12.75 -6.70
N ASP A 166 12.29 13.54 -7.67
CA ASP A 166 11.80 14.90 -7.92
C ASP A 166 10.28 15.00 -8.05
N ARG A 167 9.67 14.02 -8.73
CA ARG A 167 8.21 13.94 -8.95
C ARG A 167 7.39 13.76 -7.66
N TYR A 168 8.00 13.31 -6.58
CA TYR A 168 7.34 13.03 -5.30
C TYR A 168 7.76 13.96 -4.16
N LYS A 169 8.64 14.94 -4.40
CA LYS A 169 9.09 15.89 -3.37
C LYS A 169 7.93 16.58 -2.65
N GLN A 170 6.93 17.03 -3.40
CA GLN A 170 5.74 17.68 -2.83
C GLN A 170 4.90 16.71 -1.99
N LEU A 171 4.77 15.46 -2.44
CA LEU A 171 4.06 14.43 -1.67
C LEU A 171 4.79 14.16 -0.35
N ALA A 172 6.10 13.95 -0.40
CA ALA A 172 6.93 13.73 0.79
C ALA A 172 6.85 14.90 1.79
N GLU A 173 6.86 16.15 1.31
CA GLU A 173 6.66 17.33 2.15
C GLU A 173 5.28 17.35 2.83
N ARG A 174 4.21 17.06 2.09
CA ARG A 174 2.84 17.03 2.65
C ARG A 174 2.67 15.91 3.66
N VAL A 175 3.29 14.76 3.43
CA VAL A 175 3.27 13.63 4.36
C VAL A 175 4.00 14.00 5.64
N ARG A 176 5.15 14.69 5.56
CA ARG A 176 5.84 15.24 6.73
C ARG A 176 5.01 16.29 7.47
N GLN A 177 4.33 17.20 6.77
CA GLN A 177 3.49 18.23 7.39
C GLN A 177 2.30 17.63 8.17
N ASN A 178 1.67 16.58 7.65
CA ASN A 178 0.56 15.89 8.34
C ASN A 178 1.00 15.13 9.61
N GLU A 179 2.28 14.79 9.77
CA GLU A 179 2.79 14.21 11.02
C GLU A 179 2.72 15.19 12.20
N PHE A 180 2.90 16.49 11.94
CA PHE A 180 2.92 17.52 12.99
C PHE A 180 1.54 18.05 13.38
N GLU A 181 0.49 17.75 12.60
CA GLU A 181 -0.90 18.11 12.92
C GLU A 181 -1.63 17.02 13.74
N SER A 182 -0.93 15.96 14.13
CA SER A 182 -1.49 14.81 14.86
C SER A 182 -1.11 14.77 16.34
N VAL A 183 -0.68 15.91 16.92
CA VAL A 183 -0.39 16.06 18.37
C VAL A 183 -1.49 16.86 19.06
#